data_AF-A0AAW1XC13-F1
#
_entry.id   AF-A0AAW1XC13-F1
#
_cell.length_a   1.000
_cell.length_b   1.000
_cell.length_c   1.000
_cell.angle_alpha   90.00
_cell.angle_beta   90.00
_cell.angle_gamma   90.00
#
_symmetry.space_group_name_H-M   'P 1'
#
loop_
_entity.id
_entity.type
_entity.pdbx_description
1 polymer ?
#
loop_
_entity_poly.entity_id
_entity_poly.type
_entity_poly.pdbx_seq_one_letter_code
_entity_poly.pdbx_strand_id
1 'polypeptide(L)'
;MSVEERMRRLQAQRRMKIYFDSTRPDHQEALRALWYATYPGQELHGLVSDQWKEMGWQGRDPSTDFRGAGFISLENLLFFAKTFSTSFQCLLNKQEESELLGNIRSLLPV
;
A
#
# COMPACT_ATOMS: atom_id res chain seq x y z
N MET A 1 -21.94 -24.73 -7.51
CA MET A 1 -21.58 -23.74 -6.46
C MET A 1 -22.14 -24.21 -5.14
N SER A 2 -21.29 -24.50 -4.16
CA SER A 2 -21.71 -24.90 -2.81
C SER A 2 -22.28 -23.70 -2.04
N VAL A 3 -23.08 -23.97 -0.99
CA VAL A 3 -23.59 -22.92 -0.08
C VAL A 3 -22.43 -22.15 0.55
N GLU A 4 -21.33 -22.85 0.83
CA GLU A 4 -20.11 -22.28 1.40
C GLU A 4 -19.42 -21.31 0.44
N GLU A 5 -19.30 -21.66 -0.84
CA GLU A 5 -18.75 -20.76 -1.87
C GLU A 5 -19.62 -19.52 -2.06
N ARG A 6 -20.95 -19.68 -2.01
CA ARG A 6 -21.90 -18.58 -2.08
C ARG A 6 -21.77 -17.65 -0.86
N MET A 7 -21.60 -18.20 0.34
CA MET A 7 -21.35 -17.39 1.54
C MET A 7 -20.04 -16.63 1.46
N ARG A 8 -18.94 -17.28 1.04
CA ARG A 8 -17.64 -16.61 0.86
C ARG A 8 -17.72 -15.49 -0.17
N ARG A 9 -18.41 -15.71 -1.30
CA ARG A 9 -18.64 -14.67 -2.32
C ARG A 9 -19.46 -13.49 -1.78
N LEU A 10 -20.53 -13.75 -1.03
CA LEU A 10 -21.35 -12.68 -0.44
C LEU A 10 -20.57 -11.90 0.63
N GLN A 11 -19.78 -12.58 1.45
CA GLN A 11 -18.89 -11.92 2.42
C GLN A 11 -17.81 -11.07 1.72
N ALA A 12 -17.18 -11.61 0.68
CA ALA A 12 -16.22 -10.87 -0.13
C ALA A 12 -16.86 -9.63 -0.78
N GLN A 13 -18.06 -9.77 -1.35
CA GLN A 13 -18.82 -8.64 -1.92
C GLN A 13 -19.17 -7.56 -0.89
N ARG A 14 -19.47 -7.95 0.36
CA ARG A 14 -19.72 -6.98 1.45
C ARG A 14 -18.45 -6.23 1.85
N ARG A 15 -17.30 -6.92 1.88
CA ARG A 15 -16.00 -6.31 2.19
C ARG A 15 -15.47 -5.41 1.07
N MET A 16 -15.72 -5.76 -0.20
CA MET A 16 -15.33 -4.98 -1.37
C MET A 16 -15.98 -3.59 -1.44
N LYS A 17 -17.07 -3.34 -0.69
CA LYS A 17 -17.72 -2.03 -0.63
C LYS A 17 -17.24 -1.15 0.53
N ILE A 18 -16.29 -1.63 1.33
CA ILE A 18 -15.72 -0.84 2.42
C ILE A 18 -14.65 0.07 1.81
N TYR A 19 -14.98 1.35 1.67
CA TYR A 19 -14.00 2.36 1.32
C TYR A 19 -13.04 2.59 2.47
N PHE A 20 -11.83 3.04 2.17
CA PHE A 20 -10.95 3.54 3.20
C PHE A 20 -11.58 4.77 3.88
N ASP A 21 -11.52 4.83 5.21
CA ASP A 21 -12.07 5.91 6.02
C ASP A 21 -10.97 6.37 6.99
N SER A 22 -10.48 7.59 6.79
CA SER A 22 -9.39 8.15 7.60
C SER A 22 -9.82 8.48 9.03
N THR A 23 -11.12 8.49 9.34
CA THR A 23 -11.64 8.73 10.70
C THR A 23 -11.69 7.46 11.53
N ARG A 24 -11.62 6.29 10.87
CA ARG A 24 -11.73 4.98 11.52
C ARG A 24 -10.39 4.50 12.07
N PRO A 25 -10.29 4.23 13.39
CA PRO A 25 -9.03 3.81 14.00
C PRO A 25 -8.45 2.52 13.39
N ASP A 26 -9.28 1.55 13.05
CA ASP A 26 -8.84 0.28 12.46
C ASP A 26 -8.25 0.46 11.05
N HIS A 27 -8.77 1.40 10.28
CA HIS A 27 -8.21 1.74 8.96
C HIS A 27 -6.87 2.48 9.08
N GLN A 28 -6.79 3.40 10.03
CA GLN A 28 -5.53 4.08 10.35
C GLN A 28 -4.45 3.10 10.82
N GLU A 29 -4.81 2.16 11.70
CA GLU A 29 -3.88 1.13 12.20
C GLU A 29 -3.38 0.22 11.07
N ALA A 30 -4.23 -0.14 10.11
CA ALA A 30 -3.80 -0.91 8.95
C ALA A 30 -2.75 -0.16 8.11
N LEU A 31 -2.91 1.16 7.94
CA LEU A 31 -1.91 2.01 7.29
C LEU A 31 -0.59 2.06 8.09
N ARG A 32 -0.66 2.30 9.40
CA ARG A 32 0.55 2.29 10.25
C ARG A 32 1.26 0.95 10.18
N ALA A 33 0.52 -0.15 10.24
CA ALA A 33 1.06 -1.49 10.14
C ALA A 33 1.72 -1.75 8.78
N LEU A 34 1.20 -1.18 7.69
CA LEU A 34 1.82 -1.26 6.38
C LEU A 34 3.17 -0.52 6.36
N TRP A 35 3.21 0.69 6.91
CA TRP A 35 4.45 1.45 7.01
C TRP A 35 5.53 0.67 7.75
N TYR A 36 5.23 0.17 8.96
CA TYR A 36 6.21 -0.55 9.77
C TYR A 36 6.58 -1.95 9.23
N ALA A 37 5.70 -2.57 8.44
CA ALA A 37 6.07 -3.77 7.68
C ALA A 37 7.04 -3.47 6.54
N THR A 38 6.98 -2.25 6.00
CA THR A 38 7.81 -1.79 4.88
C THR A 38 9.15 -1.23 5.33
N TYR A 39 9.17 -0.40 6.37
CA TYR A 39 10.37 0.22 6.90
C TYR A 39 10.53 -0.10 8.40
N PRO A 40 10.98 -1.33 8.74
CA PRO A 40 11.22 -1.69 10.13
C PRO A 40 12.23 -0.73 10.77
N GLY A 41 11.83 -0.04 11.83
CA GLY A 41 12.68 0.89 12.58
C GLY A 41 12.63 2.35 12.13
N GLN A 42 11.87 2.70 11.09
CA GLN A 42 11.63 4.09 10.70
C GLN A 42 10.28 4.58 11.26
N GLU A 43 10.32 5.65 12.05
CA GLU A 43 9.10 6.24 12.62
C GLU A 43 8.21 6.85 11.53
N LEU A 44 6.91 6.62 11.65
CA LEU A 44 5.92 7.29 10.82
C LEU A 44 5.52 8.61 11.47
N HIS A 45 5.91 9.75 10.88
CA HIS A 45 5.59 11.08 11.39
C HIS A 45 4.09 11.40 11.32
N GLY A 46 3.37 10.76 10.40
CA GLY A 46 1.92 10.90 10.30
C GLY A 46 1.34 10.14 9.12
N LEU A 47 0.03 9.89 9.18
CA LEU A 47 -0.71 9.23 8.10
C LEU A 47 -0.76 10.07 6.82
N VAL A 48 -0.50 11.37 6.91
CA VAL A 48 -0.41 12.30 5.77
C VAL A 48 0.94 13.01 5.79
N SER A 49 1.94 12.43 5.12
CA SER A 49 3.33 12.87 5.14
C SER A 49 4.03 12.56 3.82
N ASP A 50 5.11 13.28 3.49
CA ASP A 50 5.87 13.00 2.26
C ASP A 50 6.60 11.65 2.30
N GLN A 51 6.71 11.01 3.47
CA GLN A 51 7.32 9.69 3.64
C GLN A 51 6.66 8.62 2.75
N TRP A 52 5.35 8.75 2.49
CA TRP A 52 4.64 7.83 1.60
C TRP A 52 5.17 7.87 0.16
N LYS A 53 5.75 8.99 -0.31
CA LYS A 53 6.35 9.04 -1.65
C LYS A 53 7.57 8.12 -1.76
N GLU A 54 8.32 7.93 -0.68
CA GLU A 54 9.46 7.01 -0.63
C GLU A 54 9.02 5.55 -0.85
N MET A 55 7.79 5.22 -0.44
CA MET A 55 7.16 3.92 -0.68
C MET A 55 6.56 3.79 -2.08
N GLY A 56 6.56 4.86 -2.88
CA GLY A 56 5.99 4.89 -4.23
C GLY A 56 4.54 5.34 -4.31
N TRP A 57 3.96 5.92 -3.25
CA TRP A 57 2.63 6.52 -3.32
C TRP A 57 2.64 7.80 -4.15
N GLN A 58 1.55 8.06 -4.90
CA GLN A 58 1.47 9.23 -5.79
C GLN A 58 1.49 10.56 -5.01
N GLY A 59 1.01 10.57 -3.78
CA GLY A 59 0.92 11.75 -2.94
C GLY A 59 1.29 11.48 -1.49
N ARG A 60 1.20 12.53 -0.67
CA ARG A 60 1.45 12.45 0.78
C ARG A 60 0.35 11.74 1.56
N ASP A 61 -0.79 11.47 0.93
CA ASP A 61 -1.95 10.85 1.55
C ASP A 61 -2.31 9.55 0.83
N PRO A 62 -1.89 8.38 1.36
CA PRO A 62 -2.13 7.09 0.74
C PRO A 62 -3.62 6.70 0.73
N SER A 63 -4.48 7.37 1.51
CA SER A 63 -5.93 7.11 1.48
C SER A 63 -6.54 7.33 0.09
N THR A 64 -5.94 8.24 -0.68
CA THR A 64 -6.41 8.63 -2.02
C THR A 64 -6.20 7.53 -3.06
N ASP A 65 -5.21 6.67 -2.87
CA ASP A 65 -4.89 5.56 -3.77
C ASP A 65 -5.84 4.37 -3.58
N PHE A 66 -6.47 4.24 -2.40
CA PHE A 66 -7.46 3.18 -2.12
C PHE A 66 -8.88 3.50 -2.58
N ARG A 67 -9.13 4.64 -3.24
CA ARG A 67 -10.49 5.05 -3.65
C ARG A 67 -11.16 4.06 -4.62
N GLY A 68 -10.38 3.46 -5.53
CA GLY A 68 -10.90 2.54 -6.53
C GLY A 68 -11.21 1.16 -5.97
N ALA A 69 -10.22 0.53 -5.33
CA ALA A 69 -10.32 -0.84 -4.82
C ALA A 69 -10.87 -0.94 -3.39
N GLY A 70 -10.93 0.16 -2.63
CA GLY A 70 -11.40 0.21 -1.25
C GLY A 70 -10.37 -0.30 -0.24
N PHE A 71 -10.80 -0.49 1.00
CA PHE A 71 -9.96 -0.93 2.12
C PHE A 71 -9.34 -2.32 1.91
N ILE A 72 -9.98 -3.20 1.14
CA ILE A 72 -9.48 -4.54 0.84
C ILE A 72 -8.11 -4.52 0.14
N SER A 73 -7.80 -3.50 -0.66
CA SER A 73 -6.49 -3.41 -1.31
C SER A 73 -5.38 -3.06 -0.31
N LEU A 74 -5.67 -2.25 0.71
CA LEU A 74 -4.75 -2.02 1.83
C LEU A 74 -4.50 -3.33 2.60
N GLU A 75 -5.55 -4.10 2.88
CA GLU A 75 -5.40 -5.41 3.54
C GLU A 75 -4.55 -6.37 2.72
N ASN A 76 -4.76 -6.43 1.41
CA ASN A 76 -3.97 -7.27 0.51
C ASN A 76 -2.50 -6.81 0.45
N LEU A 77 -2.26 -5.51 0.37
CA LEU A 77 -0.91 -4.95 0.32
C LEU A 77 -0.16 -5.21 1.63
N LEU A 78 -0.83 -5.03 2.77
CA LEU A 78 -0.31 -5.34 4.10
C LEU A 78 0.01 -6.84 4.24
N PHE A 79 -0.86 -7.72 3.75
CA PHE A 79 -0.60 -9.15 3.71
C PHE A 79 0.65 -9.47 2.88
N PHE A 80 0.77 -8.86 1.69
CA PHE A 80 1.93 -9.06 0.82
C PHE A 80 3.24 -8.62 1.51
N ALA A 81 3.24 -7.43 2.13
CA ALA A 81 4.39 -6.90 2.86
C ALA A 81 4.81 -7.80 4.04
N LYS A 82 3.85 -8.35 4.79
CA LYS A 82 4.13 -9.21 5.96
C LYS A 82 4.51 -10.64 5.59
N THR A 83 3.85 -11.24 4.60
CA THR A 83 4.02 -12.67 4.26
C THR A 83 5.15 -12.90 3.26
N PHE A 84 5.39 -11.94 2.36
CA PHE A 84 6.40 -12.06 1.30
C PHE A 84 7.37 -10.87 1.36
N SER A 85 7.87 -10.56 2.55
CA SER A 85 8.70 -9.37 2.83
C SER A 85 9.89 -9.23 1.88
N THR A 86 10.63 -10.30 1.58
CA THR A 86 11.76 -10.24 0.63
C THR A 86 11.31 -9.82 -0.77
N SER A 87 10.20 -10.39 -1.28
CA SER A 87 9.65 -10.02 -2.58
C SER A 87 9.12 -8.59 -2.59
N PHE A 88 8.52 -8.16 -1.47
CA PHE A 88 8.04 -6.80 -1.28
C PHE A 88 9.18 -5.78 -1.32
N GLN A 89 10.26 -6.03 -0.60
CA GLN A 89 11.46 -5.18 -0.60
C GLN A 89 12.14 -5.15 -1.97
N CYS A 90 12.24 -6.29 -2.65
CA CYS A 90 12.75 -6.33 -4.03
C CYS A 90 11.91 -5.47 -4.99
N LEU A 91 10.59 -5.42 -4.80
CA LEU A 91 9.70 -4.58 -5.61
C LEU A 91 9.98 -3.09 -5.38
N LEU A 92 10.14 -2.68 -4.12
CA LEU A 92 10.45 -1.29 -3.76
C LEU A 92 11.82 -0.85 -4.29
N ASN A 93 12.86 -1.68 -4.12
CA ASN A 93 14.21 -1.35 -4.56
C ASN A 93 14.34 -1.25 -6.09
N LYS A 94 13.57 -2.05 -6.85
CA LYS A 94 13.51 -1.92 -8.31
C LYS A 94 12.91 -0.59 -8.76
N GLN A 95 12.03 -0.02 -7.95
CA GLN A 95 11.47 1.30 -8.22
C GLN A 95 12.55 2.37 -8.05
N GLU A 96 13.34 2.32 -6.98
CA GLU A 96 14.47 3.25 -6.77
C GLU A 96 15.50 3.18 -7.90
N GLU A 97 15.86 1.98 -8.35
CA GLU A 97 16.81 1.80 -9.47
C GLU A 97 16.27 2.41 -10.77
N SER A 98 14.98 2.24 -11.07
CA SER A 98 14.33 2.85 -12.24
C SER A 98 14.33 4.37 -12.18
N GLU A 99 14.06 4.96 -11.01
CA GLU A 99 14.07 6.42 -10.82
C GLU A 99 15.49 6.99 -10.94
N LEU A 100 16.49 6.32 -10.36
CA LEU A 100 17.89 6.71 -10.48
C LEU A 100 18.38 6.68 -11.93
N LEU A 101 18.06 5.61 -12.68
CA LEU A 101 18.40 5.51 -14.10
C LEU A 101 17.68 6.55 -14.97
N GLY A 102 16.43 6.87 -14.63
CA GLY A 102 15.68 7.95 -15.28
C GLY A 102 16.33 9.32 -15.06
N ASN A 103 16.74 9.61 -13.82
CA ASN A 103 17.39 10.86 -13.46
C ASN A 103 18.80 10.99 -14.08
N ILE A 104 19.55 9.91 -14.22
CA ILE A 104 20.85 9.94 -14.91
C ILE A 104 20.66 10.22 -16.41
N ARG A 105 19.65 9.61 -17.05
CA ARG A 105 19.36 9.83 -18.48
C ARG A 105 18.90 11.25 -18.79
N SER A 106 18.22 11.93 -17.88
CA SER A 106 17.80 13.33 -18.07
C SER A 106 18.94 14.34 -17.93
N LEU A 107 20.09 13.93 -17.37
CA LEU A 107 21.27 14.76 -17.18
C LEU A 107 22.33 14.61 -18.28
N LEU A 108 22.19 13.64 -19.20
CA LEU A 108 23.05 13.52 -20.37
C LEU A 108 22.45 14.34 -21.53
N PRO A 109 23.19 15.30 -22.11
CA PRO A 109 22.72 16.00 -23.30
C PRO A 109 22.62 15.00 -24.47
N VAL A 110 21.51 15.10 -25.20
CA VAL A 110 21.17 14.27 -26.39
C VAL A 110 22.25 14.35 -27.45
#